data_AF-A0A1U9LBC7-F1
#
_entry.id   AF-A0A1U9LBC7-F1
#
_cell.length_a   1.000
_cell.length_b   1.000
_cell.length_c   1.000
_cell.angle_alpha   90.00
_cell.angle_beta   90.00
_cell.angle_gamma   90.00
#
_symmetry.space_group_name_H-M   'P 1'
#
loop_
_entity.id
_entity.type
_entity.pdbx_description
1 polymer ?
#
loop_
_entity_poly.entity_id
_entity_poly.type
_entity_poly.pdbx_seq_one_letter_code
_entity_poly.pdbx_strand_id
1 'polypeptide(L)'
;MQMGWRAYNLTSDGQHGLGNWSEDQLASYLSTGVASGKGPASGPMAEAVEHGLRYMTQEDIAAMVTYLRSLPPIAEGPVAHPMPSGGAGALDAVARRGEGLFAQACAGCHLPDGQGRQSAWAALGGAHSVSDPAGDNLVQVLRTGTALETAQGRVFMPGFSKAYTAEELAAITAYVTAHFGNTQTDIKASAFKN
;
A
#
# COMPACT_ATOMS: atom_id res chain seq x y z
N MET A 1 3.59 -15.07 15.06
CA MET A 1 2.24 -14.58 14.69
C MET A 1 2.45 -13.20 14.07
N GLN A 2 2.37 -13.09 12.74
CA GLN A 2 2.46 -11.80 12.06
C GLN A 2 1.33 -10.90 12.58
N MET A 3 1.57 -9.62 12.88
CA MET A 3 0.58 -8.68 13.45
C MET A 3 -0.55 -8.30 12.46
N GLY A 4 -1.11 -9.29 11.75
CA GLY A 4 -2.12 -9.14 10.69
C GLY A 4 -1.60 -8.51 9.40
N TRP A 5 -0.28 -8.31 9.27
CA TRP A 5 0.37 -7.91 8.02
C TRP A 5 0.68 -9.14 7.17
N ARG A 6 0.75 -8.96 5.85
CA ARG A 6 1.09 -10.00 4.88
C ARG A 6 2.25 -9.53 4.01
N ALA A 7 3.32 -10.33 3.93
CA ALA A 7 4.39 -10.09 2.98
C ALA A 7 3.92 -10.49 1.57
N TYR A 8 4.20 -9.63 0.59
CA TYR A 8 3.95 -9.92 -0.82
C TYR A 8 5.13 -10.64 -1.47
N ASN A 9 4.89 -11.15 -2.67
CA ASN A 9 5.86 -11.91 -3.43
C ASN A 9 7.04 -11.03 -3.85
N LEU A 10 8.26 -11.46 -3.50
CA LEU A 10 9.49 -10.74 -3.77
C LEU A 10 10.28 -11.30 -4.97
N THR A 11 9.75 -12.32 -5.65
CA THR A 11 10.44 -12.97 -6.77
C THR A 11 10.31 -12.15 -8.06
N SER A 12 11.07 -12.50 -9.08
CA SER A 12 11.09 -11.80 -10.37
C SER A 12 9.85 -12.05 -11.25
N ASP A 13 8.75 -12.58 -10.72
CA ASP A 13 7.49 -12.70 -11.47
C ASP A 13 6.97 -11.32 -11.88
N GLY A 14 6.53 -11.18 -13.13
CA GLY A 14 6.13 -9.89 -13.70
C GLY A 14 4.77 -9.39 -13.21
N GLN A 15 3.87 -10.27 -12.80
CA GLN A 15 2.50 -9.88 -12.42
C GLN A 15 2.32 -9.80 -10.91
N HIS A 16 2.83 -10.80 -10.21
CA HIS A 16 2.62 -10.97 -8.77
C HIS A 16 3.83 -10.50 -7.95
N GLY A 17 5.01 -10.47 -8.55
CA GLY A 17 6.28 -10.15 -7.89
C GLY A 17 6.90 -8.82 -8.34
N LEU A 18 8.23 -8.77 -8.25
CA LEU A 18 9.07 -7.60 -8.51
C LEU A 18 9.60 -7.55 -9.95
N GLY A 19 9.17 -8.44 -10.84
CA GLY A 19 9.66 -8.52 -12.22
C GLY A 19 9.51 -7.21 -13.00
N ASN A 20 8.44 -6.46 -12.74
CA ASN A 20 8.16 -5.16 -13.37
C ASN A 20 8.66 -3.94 -12.58
N TRP A 21 9.41 -4.13 -11.50
CA TRP A 21 10.11 -3.04 -10.83
C TRP A 21 11.45 -2.84 -11.53
N SER A 22 11.97 -1.62 -11.59
CA SER A 22 13.36 -1.33 -12.01
C SER A 22 14.32 -1.52 -10.85
N GLU A 23 15.61 -1.66 -11.15
CA GLU A 23 16.65 -1.74 -10.10
C GLU A 23 16.68 -0.47 -9.24
N ASP A 24 16.56 0.71 -9.85
CA ASP A 24 16.48 1.99 -9.13
C ASP A 24 15.27 2.06 -8.20
N GLN A 25 14.11 1.56 -8.63
CA GLN A 25 12.94 1.46 -7.76
C GLN A 25 13.20 0.53 -6.57
N LEU A 26 13.82 -0.63 -6.79
CA LEU A 26 14.13 -1.56 -5.70
C LEU A 26 15.16 -0.95 -4.73
N ALA A 27 16.22 -0.35 -5.23
CA ALA A 27 17.24 0.30 -4.41
C ALA A 27 16.65 1.47 -3.60
N SER A 28 15.85 2.32 -4.24
CA SER A 28 15.13 3.42 -3.57
C SER A 28 14.18 2.90 -2.50
N TYR A 29 13.40 1.85 -2.78
CA TYR A 29 12.45 1.31 -1.83
C TYR A 29 13.14 0.66 -0.62
N LEU A 30 14.23 -0.08 -0.84
CA LEU A 30 14.99 -0.68 0.27
C LEU A 30 15.67 0.39 1.14
N SER A 31 16.25 1.43 0.54
CA SER A 31 16.98 2.47 1.28
C SER A 31 16.09 3.55 1.92
N THR A 32 14.93 3.82 1.34
CA THR A 32 14.06 4.94 1.77
C THR A 32 12.63 4.53 2.10
N GLY A 33 12.20 3.33 1.69
CA GLY A 33 10.81 2.89 1.80
C GLY A 33 9.87 3.47 0.74
N VAL A 34 10.37 4.17 -0.28
CA VAL A 34 9.57 4.62 -1.43
C VAL A 34 10.21 4.30 -2.77
N ALA A 35 9.36 3.97 -3.72
CA ALA A 35 9.68 3.86 -5.13
C ALA A 35 8.64 4.61 -5.97
N SER A 36 9.08 5.28 -7.03
CA SER A 36 8.18 6.00 -7.94
C SER A 36 7.13 5.04 -8.53
N GLY A 37 5.86 5.44 -8.46
CA GLY A 37 4.73 4.66 -8.99
C GLY A 37 4.39 3.39 -8.20
N LYS A 38 4.92 3.24 -6.97
CA LYS A 38 4.66 2.11 -6.07
C LYS A 38 4.13 2.64 -4.73
N GLY A 39 3.41 1.81 -3.99
CA GLY A 39 3.02 2.14 -2.61
C GLY A 39 4.23 2.24 -1.68
N PRO A 40 4.20 3.11 -0.65
CA PRO A 40 5.29 3.22 0.32
C PRO A 40 5.36 1.99 1.25
N ALA A 41 6.52 1.80 1.87
CA ALA A 41 6.68 0.83 2.94
C ALA A 41 5.78 1.18 4.13
N SER A 42 5.11 0.16 4.66
CA SER A 42 4.19 0.27 5.80
C SER A 42 4.39 -0.89 6.77
N GLY A 43 3.96 -0.70 8.02
CA GLY A 43 4.04 -1.75 9.04
C GLY A 43 5.47 -2.29 9.22
N PRO A 44 5.68 -3.62 9.27
CA PRO A 44 7.00 -4.22 9.45
C PRO A 44 8.04 -3.82 8.39
N MET A 45 7.62 -3.52 7.16
CA MET A 45 8.55 -3.06 6.13
C MET A 45 9.04 -1.64 6.42
N ALA A 46 8.17 -0.76 6.94
CA ALA A 46 8.57 0.59 7.36
C ALA A 46 9.59 0.51 8.52
N GLU A 47 9.36 -0.37 9.50
CA GLU A 47 10.29 -0.62 10.61
C GLU A 47 11.65 -1.15 10.11
N ALA A 48 11.63 -2.08 9.15
CA ALA A 48 12.85 -2.63 8.54
C ALA A 48 13.68 -1.55 7.83
N VAL A 49 13.01 -0.63 7.12
CA VAL A 49 13.67 0.53 6.51
C VAL A 49 14.21 1.46 7.60
N GLU A 50 13.36 1.87 8.54
CA GLU A 50 13.65 2.89 9.55
C GLU A 50 14.80 2.50 10.49
N HIS A 51 14.85 1.23 10.88
CA HIS A 51 15.80 0.75 11.88
C HIS A 51 16.95 -0.09 11.31
N GLY A 52 16.98 -0.32 9.99
CA GLY A 52 17.97 -1.19 9.36
C GLY A 52 18.42 -0.69 7.99
N LEU A 53 17.60 -0.91 6.96
CA LEU A 53 18.03 -0.81 5.57
C LEU A 53 18.51 0.59 5.18
N ARG A 54 17.94 1.65 5.77
CA ARG A 54 18.35 3.04 5.48
C ARG A 54 19.80 3.37 5.89
N TYR A 55 20.42 2.54 6.72
CA TYR A 55 21.80 2.71 7.18
C TYR A 55 22.80 1.88 6.39
N MET A 56 22.33 1.05 5.46
CA MET A 56 23.19 0.22 4.61
C MET A 56 23.93 1.05 3.57
N THR A 57 25.06 0.53 3.12
CA THR A 57 25.79 1.15 2.01
C THR A 57 25.05 0.94 0.69
N GLN A 58 25.38 1.74 -0.33
CA GLN A 58 24.84 1.53 -1.68
C GLN A 58 25.22 0.15 -2.24
N GLU A 59 26.41 -0.35 -1.89
CA GLU A 59 26.89 -1.68 -2.32
C GLU A 59 26.03 -2.80 -1.71
N ASP A 60 25.72 -2.72 -0.41
CA ASP A 60 24.84 -3.69 0.26
C ASP A 60 23.43 -3.69 -0.34
N ILE A 61 22.86 -2.50 -0.59
CA ILE A 61 21.54 -2.39 -1.23
C ILE A 61 21.58 -2.98 -2.65
N ALA A 62 22.62 -2.72 -3.43
CA ALA A 62 22.78 -3.31 -4.76
C ALA A 62 22.93 -4.84 -4.72
N ALA A 63 23.62 -5.38 -3.72
CA ALA A 63 23.73 -6.82 -3.49
C ALA A 63 22.36 -7.44 -3.16
N MET A 64 21.55 -6.77 -2.33
CA MET A 64 20.18 -7.22 -2.05
C MET A 64 19.30 -7.20 -3.31
N VAL A 65 19.37 -6.15 -4.13
CA VAL A 65 18.66 -6.08 -5.41
C VAL A 65 19.07 -7.25 -6.31
N THR A 66 20.37 -7.52 -6.42
CA THR A 66 20.92 -8.65 -7.20
C THR A 66 20.37 -9.98 -6.68
N TYR A 67 20.33 -10.17 -5.37
CA TYR A 67 19.76 -11.38 -4.76
C TYR A 67 18.27 -11.53 -5.11
N LEU A 68 17.45 -10.48 -4.95
CA LEU A 68 16.03 -10.51 -5.30
C LEU A 68 15.81 -10.87 -6.77
N ARG A 69 16.66 -10.37 -7.68
CA ARG A 69 16.62 -10.71 -9.10
C ARG A 69 16.95 -12.17 -9.40
N SER A 70 17.83 -12.77 -8.60
CA SER A 70 18.24 -14.18 -8.76
C SER A 70 17.16 -15.19 -8.36
N LEU A 71 16.15 -14.76 -7.60
CA LEU A 71 15.10 -15.65 -7.13
C LEU A 71 14.25 -16.18 -8.29
N PRO A 72 13.98 -17.50 -8.35
CA PRO A 72 13.10 -18.07 -9.37
C PRO A 72 11.70 -17.46 -9.25
N PRO A 73 11.04 -17.12 -10.37
CA PRO A 73 9.72 -16.51 -10.34
C PRO A 73 8.68 -17.47 -9.77
N ILE A 74 7.82 -16.94 -8.90
CA ILE A 74 6.64 -17.64 -8.38
C ILE A 74 5.42 -16.85 -8.82
N ALA A 75 4.47 -17.48 -9.51
CA ALA A 75 3.26 -16.83 -10.01
C ALA A 75 2.11 -16.91 -8.99
N GLU A 76 2.33 -16.33 -7.79
CA GLU A 76 1.36 -16.34 -6.68
C GLU A 76 1.29 -14.98 -5.98
N GLY A 77 0.10 -14.61 -5.50
CA GLY A 77 -0.16 -13.39 -4.74
C GLY A 77 -1.14 -12.44 -5.44
N PRO A 78 -1.38 -11.24 -4.86
CA PRO A 78 -2.20 -10.23 -5.52
C PRO A 78 -1.40 -9.50 -6.62
N VAL A 79 -2.08 -9.13 -7.70
CA VAL A 79 -1.53 -8.30 -8.77
C VAL A 79 -1.73 -6.83 -8.40
N ALA A 80 -0.67 -6.02 -8.43
CA ALA A 80 -0.82 -4.56 -8.31
C ALA A 80 -1.32 -3.99 -9.64
N HIS A 81 -2.39 -3.21 -9.58
CA HIS A 81 -2.94 -2.52 -10.75
C HIS A 81 -2.50 -1.05 -10.77
N PRO A 82 -2.22 -0.49 -11.96
CA PRO A 82 -2.10 0.96 -12.09
C PRO A 82 -3.44 1.62 -11.77
N MET A 83 -3.38 2.90 -11.41
CA MET A 83 -4.59 3.71 -11.19
C MET A 83 -5.46 3.72 -12.44
N PRO A 84 -6.79 3.56 -12.31
CA PRO A 84 -7.70 3.68 -13.44
C PRO A 84 -7.68 5.10 -14.04
N SER A 85 -7.40 5.22 -15.33
CA SER A 85 -7.35 6.51 -16.04
C SER A 85 -8.74 7.14 -16.30
N GLY A 86 -9.83 6.43 -15.98
CA GLY A 86 -11.20 6.78 -16.38
C GLY A 86 -12.20 6.91 -15.23
N GLY A 87 -11.73 6.99 -13.97
CA GLY A 87 -12.59 7.00 -12.79
C GLY A 87 -12.99 5.59 -12.32
N ALA A 88 -13.70 5.52 -11.19
CA ALA A 88 -14.14 4.25 -10.61
C ALA A 88 -15.03 3.48 -11.59
N GLY A 89 -14.79 2.17 -11.73
CA GLY A 89 -15.80 1.28 -12.33
C GLY A 89 -17.12 1.35 -11.55
N ALA A 90 -18.14 0.62 -12.00
CA ALA A 90 -19.44 0.63 -11.33
C ALA A 90 -19.30 0.28 -9.83
N LEU A 91 -19.43 1.29 -8.97
CA LEU A 91 -19.39 1.12 -7.52
C LEU A 91 -20.68 0.45 -7.06
N ASP A 92 -20.59 -0.45 -6.09
CA ASP A 92 -21.77 -0.95 -5.40
C ASP A 92 -22.27 0.06 -4.35
N ALA A 93 -23.32 -0.30 -3.61
CA ALA A 93 -23.88 0.59 -2.58
C ALA A 93 -22.92 0.83 -1.40
N VAL A 94 -22.07 -0.14 -1.04
CA VAL A 94 -21.11 -0.04 0.06
C VAL A 94 -19.96 0.88 -0.35
N ALA A 95 -19.40 0.68 -1.53
CA ALA A 95 -18.33 1.51 -2.09
C ALA A 95 -18.80 2.96 -2.33
N ARG A 96 -20.05 3.19 -2.76
CA ARG A 96 -20.62 4.56 -2.82
C ARG A 96 -20.70 5.25 -1.46
N ARG A 97 -20.99 4.52 -0.38
CA ARG A 97 -20.90 5.08 0.96
C ARG A 97 -19.45 5.41 1.33
N GLY A 98 -18.53 4.53 0.96
CA GLY A 98 -17.09 4.71 1.14
C GLY A 98 -16.54 5.96 0.45
N GLU A 99 -17.03 6.29 -0.74
CA GLU A 99 -16.64 7.50 -1.49
C GLU A 99 -16.87 8.78 -0.68
N GLY A 100 -18.06 8.94 -0.10
CA GLY A 100 -18.38 10.12 0.71
C GLY A 100 -17.50 10.23 1.96
N LEU A 101 -17.19 9.10 2.59
CA LEU A 101 -16.29 9.04 3.74
C LEU A 101 -14.85 9.37 3.34
N PHE A 102 -14.38 8.83 2.21
CA PHE A 102 -13.06 9.12 1.67
C PHE A 102 -12.87 10.61 1.36
N ALA A 103 -13.88 11.24 0.74
CA ALA A 103 -13.85 12.66 0.42
C ALA A 103 -13.70 13.54 1.68
N GLN A 104 -14.30 13.12 2.80
CA GLN A 104 -14.26 13.86 4.07
C GLN A 104 -12.97 13.60 4.87
N ALA A 105 -12.49 12.34 4.88
CA ALA A 105 -11.45 11.88 5.81
C ALA A 105 -10.07 11.72 5.16
N CYS A 106 -10.02 11.37 3.88
CA CYS A 106 -8.82 10.84 3.23
C CYS A 106 -8.30 11.77 2.13
N ALA A 107 -9.20 12.40 1.37
CA ALA A 107 -8.86 13.22 0.20
C ALA A 107 -8.01 14.46 0.54
N GLY A 108 -7.99 14.90 1.81
CA GLY A 108 -7.09 15.95 2.27
C GLY A 108 -5.61 15.62 2.07
N CYS A 109 -5.23 14.34 2.19
CA CYS A 109 -3.86 13.88 1.99
C CYS A 109 -3.70 13.05 0.71
N HIS A 110 -4.66 12.19 0.37
CA HIS A 110 -4.55 11.29 -0.77
C HIS A 110 -5.01 11.91 -2.10
N LEU A 111 -5.67 13.07 -2.04
CA LEU A 111 -6.41 13.70 -3.15
C LEU A 111 -7.59 12.84 -3.66
N PRO A 112 -8.62 13.46 -4.28
CA PRO A 112 -9.74 12.72 -4.87
C PRO A 112 -9.30 11.75 -5.97
N ASP A 113 -8.24 12.09 -6.68
CA ASP A 113 -7.67 11.27 -7.75
C ASP A 113 -6.57 10.32 -7.28
N GLY A 114 -6.39 10.16 -5.96
CA GLY A 114 -5.43 9.21 -5.36
C GLY A 114 -3.95 9.47 -5.68
N GLN A 115 -3.60 10.59 -6.31
CA GLN A 115 -2.20 10.91 -6.66
C GLN A 115 -1.35 11.30 -5.43
N GLY A 116 -1.99 11.56 -4.30
CA GLY A 116 -1.32 12.04 -3.10
C GLY A 116 -1.00 13.53 -3.17
N ARG A 117 -1.21 14.23 -2.06
CA ARG A 117 -0.91 15.66 -1.95
C ARG A 117 0.59 15.85 -1.76
N GLN A 118 1.24 16.45 -2.75
CA GLN A 118 2.63 16.93 -2.68
C GLN A 118 3.70 15.85 -2.42
N SER A 119 3.34 14.56 -2.34
CA SER A 119 4.30 13.50 -2.11
C SER A 119 3.83 12.14 -2.61
N ALA A 120 4.78 11.32 -3.07
CA ALA A 120 4.53 9.94 -3.48
C ALA A 120 4.09 9.05 -2.29
N TRP A 121 4.34 9.45 -1.04
CA TRP A 121 3.94 8.72 0.17
C TRP A 121 2.42 8.59 0.30
N ALA A 122 1.68 9.58 -0.18
CA ALA A 122 0.22 9.58 -0.11
C ALA A 122 -0.43 9.05 -1.40
N ALA A 123 0.34 8.61 -2.40
CA ALA A 123 -0.22 8.03 -3.60
C ALA A 123 -0.83 6.65 -3.27
N LEU A 124 -2.06 6.43 -3.70
CA LEU A 124 -2.76 5.15 -3.53
C LEU A 124 -2.52 4.20 -4.72
N GLY A 125 -2.18 4.78 -5.87
CA GLY A 125 -1.94 4.05 -7.10
C GLY A 125 -0.71 3.15 -7.09
N GLY A 126 -0.85 1.94 -7.63
CA GLY A 126 0.25 0.98 -7.75
C GLY A 126 0.67 0.34 -6.43
N ALA A 127 -0.02 0.64 -5.32
CA ALA A 127 0.17 -0.04 -4.05
C ALA A 127 -0.52 -1.42 -4.07
N HIS A 128 0.23 -2.49 -3.80
CA HIS A 128 -0.34 -3.84 -3.70
C HIS A 128 -1.47 -3.90 -2.66
N SER A 129 -1.36 -3.17 -1.54
CA SER A 129 -2.39 -3.14 -0.49
C SER A 129 -3.75 -2.64 -0.97
N VAL A 130 -3.78 -1.77 -1.99
CA VAL A 130 -5.01 -1.21 -2.56
C VAL A 130 -5.59 -2.13 -3.64
N SER A 131 -4.76 -2.94 -4.30
CA SER A 131 -5.20 -3.94 -5.30
C SER A 131 -5.41 -5.35 -4.72
N ASP A 132 -5.11 -5.59 -3.45
CA ASP A 132 -5.21 -6.91 -2.81
C ASP A 132 -6.66 -7.22 -2.38
N PRO A 133 -7.31 -8.25 -2.96
CA PRO A 133 -8.69 -8.60 -2.61
C PRO A 133 -8.85 -9.10 -1.17
N ALA A 134 -7.78 -9.64 -0.55
CA ALA A 134 -7.81 -10.02 0.86
C ALA A 134 -7.74 -8.78 1.77
N GLY A 135 -7.03 -7.74 1.33
CA GLY A 135 -6.91 -6.44 1.98
C GLY A 135 -6.35 -6.44 3.40
N ASP A 136 -5.67 -7.51 3.82
CA ASP A 136 -5.07 -7.65 5.16
C ASP A 136 -4.24 -6.40 5.51
N ASN A 137 -3.35 -6.00 4.58
CA ASN A 137 -2.48 -4.85 4.77
C ASN A 137 -3.23 -3.52 4.78
N LEU A 138 -4.25 -3.33 3.93
CA LEU A 138 -5.06 -2.11 3.92
C LEU A 138 -5.87 -1.97 5.21
N VAL A 139 -6.41 -3.08 5.72
CA VAL A 139 -7.08 -3.13 7.03
C VAL A 139 -6.11 -2.70 8.13
N GLN A 140 -4.86 -3.18 8.13
CA GLN A 140 -3.87 -2.74 9.11
C GLN A 140 -3.55 -1.25 8.99
N VAL A 141 -3.30 -0.74 7.78
CA VAL A 141 -3.04 0.69 7.55
C VAL A 141 -4.19 1.54 8.10
N LEU A 142 -5.44 1.19 7.81
CA LEU A 142 -6.60 1.93 8.31
C LEU A 142 -6.79 1.78 9.82
N ARG A 143 -6.47 0.61 10.39
CA ARG A 143 -6.65 0.33 11.82
C ARG A 143 -5.62 1.03 12.69
N THR A 144 -4.34 0.84 12.37
CA THR A 144 -3.21 1.26 13.21
C THR A 144 -2.51 2.51 12.70
N GLY A 145 -2.76 2.90 11.45
CA GLY A 145 -1.96 3.91 10.77
C GLY A 145 -0.60 3.34 10.32
N THR A 146 0.20 4.22 9.73
CA THR A 146 1.58 3.92 9.34
C THR A 146 2.42 5.19 9.43
N ALA A 147 3.72 5.05 9.67
CA ALA A 147 4.67 6.13 9.66
C ALA A 147 5.97 5.67 9.02
N LEU A 148 6.72 6.63 8.47
CA LEU A 148 8.04 6.37 7.90
C LEU A 148 8.91 7.62 8.05
N GLU A 149 10.16 7.40 8.46
CA GLU A 149 11.18 8.43 8.54
C GLU A 149 11.87 8.62 7.19
N THR A 150 11.72 9.81 6.62
CA THR A 150 12.27 10.16 5.31
C THR A 150 13.40 11.19 5.44
N ALA A 151 14.12 11.47 4.37
CA ALA A 151 15.10 12.56 4.36
C ALA A 151 14.47 13.94 4.56
N GLN A 152 13.18 14.10 4.24
CA GLN A 152 12.41 15.34 4.40
C GLN A 152 11.69 15.42 5.76
N GLY A 153 11.88 14.43 6.62
CA GLY A 153 11.23 14.31 7.93
C GLY A 153 10.20 13.18 7.98
N ARG A 154 9.57 13.04 9.14
CA ARG A 154 8.59 11.99 9.40
C ARG A 154 7.30 12.21 8.63
N VAL A 155 6.90 11.22 7.83
CA VAL A 155 5.57 11.15 7.23
C VAL A 155 4.73 10.13 7.98
N PHE A 156 3.44 10.39 8.13
CA PHE A 156 2.54 9.45 8.80
C PHE A 156 1.11 9.55 8.27
N MET A 157 0.41 8.44 8.35
CA MET A 157 -1.03 8.30 8.19
C MET A 157 -1.60 7.81 9.53
N PRO A 158 -2.58 8.52 10.12
CA PRO A 158 -3.15 8.12 11.40
C PRO A 158 -3.94 6.81 11.28
N GLY A 159 -4.11 6.11 12.40
CA GLY A 159 -5.09 5.03 12.51
C GLY A 159 -6.49 5.57 12.76
N PHE A 160 -7.50 4.95 12.16
CA PHE A 160 -8.86 5.48 12.09
C PHE A 160 -9.87 4.73 12.96
N SER A 161 -9.49 3.61 13.59
CA SER A 161 -10.40 2.78 14.41
C SER A 161 -10.98 3.46 15.65
N LYS A 162 -10.44 4.61 16.08
CA LYS A 162 -11.02 5.41 17.17
C LYS A 162 -12.04 6.45 16.70
N ALA A 163 -11.97 6.84 15.42
CA ALA A 163 -12.77 7.94 14.86
C ALA A 163 -13.92 7.43 13.98
N TYR A 164 -13.79 6.23 13.41
CA TYR A 164 -14.77 5.64 12.50
C TYR A 164 -15.21 4.27 12.98
N THR A 165 -16.47 3.95 12.70
CA THR A 165 -17.03 2.61 12.96
C THR A 165 -16.40 1.56 12.04
N ALA A 166 -16.50 0.31 12.44
CA ALA A 166 -16.02 -0.82 11.65
C ALA A 166 -16.72 -0.90 10.28
N GLU A 167 -18.01 -0.53 10.22
CA GLU A 167 -18.81 -0.47 9.00
C GLU A 167 -18.37 0.67 8.07
N GLU A 168 -17.99 1.82 8.62
CA GLU A 168 -17.44 2.95 7.85
C GLU A 168 -16.05 2.62 7.30
N LEU A 169 -15.19 1.99 8.09
CA LEU A 169 -13.87 1.54 7.62
C LEU A 169 -13.99 0.48 6.53
N ALA A 170 -14.91 -0.48 6.66
CA ALA A 170 -15.19 -1.44 5.59
C ALA A 170 -15.70 -0.77 4.31
N ALA A 171 -16.56 0.24 4.43
CA ALA A 171 -17.02 1.01 3.28
C ALA A 171 -15.88 1.78 2.60
N ILE A 172 -15.01 2.45 3.37
CA ILE A 172 -13.81 3.12 2.85
C ILE A 172 -12.92 2.13 2.12
N THR A 173 -12.66 0.96 2.69
CA THR A 173 -11.88 -0.10 2.03
C THR A 173 -12.48 -0.50 0.69
N ALA A 174 -13.78 -0.79 0.64
CA ALA A 174 -14.45 -1.18 -0.59
C ALA A 174 -14.36 -0.09 -1.68
N TYR A 175 -14.46 1.18 -1.30
CA TYR A 175 -14.25 2.29 -2.22
C TYR A 175 -12.80 2.38 -2.71
N VAL A 176 -11.84 2.36 -1.79
CA VAL A 176 -10.41 2.54 -2.11
C VAL A 176 -9.92 1.44 -3.05
N THR A 177 -10.26 0.19 -2.78
CA THR A 177 -9.84 -0.93 -3.64
C THR A 177 -10.55 -0.92 -4.99
N ALA A 178 -11.85 -0.61 -5.03
CA ALA A 178 -12.58 -0.54 -6.29
C ALA A 178 -12.14 0.64 -7.17
N HIS A 179 -11.93 1.81 -6.55
CA HIS A 179 -11.65 3.05 -7.27
C HIS A 179 -10.18 3.19 -7.67
N PHE A 180 -9.25 2.86 -6.78
CA PHE A 180 -7.82 3.07 -6.99
C PHE A 180 -7.06 1.77 -7.31
N GLY A 181 -7.57 0.64 -6.84
CA GLY A 181 -6.94 -0.67 -7.00
C GLY A 181 -7.48 -1.53 -8.13
N ASN A 182 -8.59 -1.12 -8.76
CA ASN A 182 -9.35 -1.90 -9.73
C ASN A 182 -9.73 -3.31 -9.21
N THR A 183 -9.98 -3.41 -7.90
CA THR A 183 -10.24 -4.68 -7.21
C THR A 183 -11.49 -4.55 -6.34
N GLN A 184 -12.41 -5.51 -6.43
CA GLN A 184 -13.52 -5.61 -5.49
C GLN A 184 -13.14 -6.49 -4.29
N THR A 185 -13.57 -6.11 -3.09
CA THR A 185 -13.27 -6.80 -1.84
C THR A 185 -14.55 -7.13 -1.07
N ASP A 186 -14.64 -8.30 -0.43
CA ASP A 186 -15.70 -8.64 0.55
C ASP A 186 -15.22 -8.42 2.00
N ILE A 187 -14.44 -7.36 2.23
CA ILE A 187 -13.91 -7.03 3.57
C ILE A 187 -15.06 -6.51 4.42
N LYS A 188 -15.38 -7.27 5.48
CA LYS A 188 -16.50 -6.99 6.38
C LYS A 188 -16.05 -6.15 7.56
N ALA A 189 -17.00 -5.48 8.20
CA ALA A 189 -16.78 -4.74 9.43
C ALA A 189 -16.06 -5.58 10.53
N SER A 190 -16.27 -6.90 10.56
CA SER A 190 -15.57 -7.78 11.51
C SER A 190 -14.05 -7.74 11.39
N ALA A 191 -13.49 -7.39 10.22
CA ALA A 191 -12.04 -7.25 10.03
C ALA A 191 -11.44 -6.07 10.83
N PHE A 192 -12.27 -5.12 11.25
CA PHE A 192 -11.87 -3.95 12.03
C PHE A 192 -12.19 -4.07 13.52
N LYS A 193 -12.70 -5.22 13.96
CA LYS A 193 -12.99 -5.51 15.38
C LYS A 193 -11.78 -6.21 15.99
N ASN A 194 -11.45 -5.86 17.24
CA ASN A 194 -10.35 -6.47 18.00
C ASN A 194 -10.74 -7.87 18.49
#